data_AF-A0A7X7ETN2-F1
#
_entry.id   AF-A0A7X7ETN2-F1
#
_cell.length_a   1.000
_cell.length_b   1.000
_cell.length_c   1.000
_cell.angle_alpha   90.00
_cell.angle_beta   90.00
_cell.angle_gamma   90.00
#
_symmetry.space_group_name_H-M   'P 1'
#
loop_
_entity.id
_entity.type
_entity.pdbx_description
1 polymer ?
#
loop_
_entity_poly.entity_id
_entity_poly.type
_entity_poly.pdbx_seq_one_letter_code
_entity_poly.pdbx_strand_id
1 'polypeptide(L)'
;IGGFRMIDGTEADDKIIAVLHNDAVYGEYADIRDCPPIAIERLKHYFLTYKDIPGEKRRVSIAEMYDANEAREVIRRSMNDYDRAFPWRH
;
A
#
# COMPACT_ATOMS: atom_id res chain seq x y z
N ILE A 1 8.16 -0.83 -4.11
CA ILE A 1 7.98 -1.69 -5.30
C ILE A 1 6.56 -1.61 -5.88
N GLY A 2 5.55 -1.21 -5.11
CA GLY A 2 4.21 -0.92 -5.63
C GLY A 2 3.25 -0.69 -4.48
N GLY A 3 1.98 -1.02 -4.66
CA GLY A 3 1.01 -0.95 -3.56
C GLY A 3 -0.39 -1.40 -3.93
N PHE A 4 -1.28 -1.26 -2.95
CA PHE A 4 -2.72 -1.52 -3.09
C PHE A 4 -3.51 -0.25 -2.86
N ARG A 5 -4.40 0.07 -3.80
CA ARG A 5 -5.42 1.09 -3.63
C ARG A 5 -6.56 0.48 -2.82
N MET A 6 -6.58 0.79 -1.53
CA MET A 6 -7.58 0.25 -0.61
C MET A 6 -8.65 1.28 -0.31
N ILE A 7 -9.87 0.79 -0.13
CA ILE A 7 -11.01 1.57 0.32
C ILE A 7 -11.46 0.98 1.65
N ASP A 8 -11.41 1.77 2.72
CA ASP A 8 -11.95 1.44 4.04
C ASP A 8 -13.24 2.26 4.25
N GLY A 9 -14.38 1.62 3.98
CA GLY A 9 -15.67 2.33 3.95
C GLY A 9 -15.76 3.33 2.81
N THR A 10 -15.63 4.62 3.13
CA THR A 10 -15.64 5.72 2.14
C THR A 10 -14.29 6.43 2.01
N GLU A 11 -13.28 5.98 2.75
CA GLU A 11 -11.97 6.61 2.79
C GLU A 11 -10.95 5.81 1.97
N ALA A 12 -10.11 6.52 1.23
CA ALA A 12 -8.97 5.93 0.54
C ALA A 12 -7.87 5.65 1.57
N ASP A 13 -7.34 4.43 1.57
CA ASP A 13 -6.38 3.93 2.56
C ASP A 13 -5.22 3.18 1.86
N ASP A 14 -4.64 3.81 0.84
CA ASP A 14 -3.54 3.26 0.03
C ASP A 14 -2.43 2.62 0.89
N LYS A 15 -2.02 1.41 0.53
CA LYS A 15 -0.94 0.66 1.18
C LYS A 15 0.25 0.53 0.26
N ILE A 16 1.36 1.18 0.61
CA ILE A 16 2.63 1.05 -0.10
C ILE A 16 3.31 -0.26 0.30
N ILE A 17 3.78 -1.01 -0.71
CA ILE A 17 4.59 -2.21 -0.56
C ILE A 17 6.03 -1.87 -0.96
N ALA A 18 6.94 -2.04 0.00
CA ALA A 18 8.36 -1.77 -0.14
C ALA A 18 9.18 -2.97 0.33
N VAL A 19 10.42 -3.03 -0.16
CA VAL A 19 11.43 -4.00 0.25
C VAL A 19 12.59 -3.23 0.88
N LEU A 20 13.34 -3.89 1.75
CA LEU A 20 14.54 -3.30 2.32
C LEU A 20 15.65 -3.27 1.27
N HIS A 21 16.33 -2.13 1.14
CA HIS A 21 17.50 -2.01 0.30
C HIS A 21 18.62 -2.95 0.80
N ASN A 22 19.30 -3.66 -0.12
CA ASN A 22 20.28 -4.71 0.18
C ASN A 22 19.75 -5.95 0.93
N ASP A 23 18.43 -6.18 0.93
CA ASP A 23 17.92 -7.49 1.33
C ASP A 23 18.39 -8.58 0.36
N ALA A 24 18.91 -9.68 0.89
CA ALA A 24 19.50 -10.75 0.09
C ALA A 24 18.49 -11.51 -0.79
N VAL A 25 17.20 -11.39 -0.52
CA VAL A 25 16.12 -12.12 -1.19
C VAL A 25 15.30 -11.19 -2.08
N TYR A 26 15.00 -9.99 -1.58
CA TYR A 26 14.06 -9.06 -2.23
C TYR A 26 14.69 -7.76 -2.70
N GLY A 27 15.98 -7.52 -2.40
CA GLY A 27 16.64 -6.24 -2.65
C GLY A 27 16.72 -5.83 -4.13
N GLU A 28 16.61 -6.81 -5.04
CA GLU A 28 16.60 -6.58 -6.49
C GLU A 28 15.19 -6.30 -7.05
N TYR A 29 14.13 -6.43 -6.24
CA TYR A 29 12.76 -6.20 -6.72
C TYR A 29 12.54 -4.71 -6.93
N ALA A 30 12.24 -4.32 -8.17
CA ALA A 30 11.97 -2.95 -8.55
C ALA A 30 10.46 -2.68 -8.62
N ASP A 31 9.66 -3.71 -8.88
CA ASP A 31 8.23 -3.66 -9.11
C ASP A 31 7.47 -4.73 -8.30
N ILE A 32 6.20 -4.47 -7.97
CA ILE A 32 5.35 -5.42 -7.26
C ILE A 32 5.13 -6.70 -8.06
N ARG A 33 5.24 -6.64 -9.39
CA ARG A 33 5.18 -7.79 -10.30
C ARG A 33 6.40 -8.69 -10.21
N ASP A 34 7.50 -8.22 -9.62
CA ASP A 34 8.69 -9.06 -9.34
C ASP A 34 8.44 -10.02 -8.18
N CYS A 35 7.44 -9.72 -7.32
CA CYS A 35 7.05 -10.62 -6.24
C CYS A 35 6.41 -11.91 -6.79
N PRO A 36 6.67 -13.06 -6.16
CA PRO A 36 5.92 -14.28 -6.45
C PRO A 36 4.41 -14.05 -6.30
N PRO A 37 3.57 -14.52 -7.24
CA PRO A 37 2.11 -14.30 -7.19
C PRO A 37 1.46 -14.75 -5.88
N ILE A 38 1.98 -15.83 -5.29
CA ILE A 38 1.51 -16.34 -3.98
C ILE A 38 1.77 -15.35 -2.83
N ALA A 39 2.87 -14.60 -2.88
CA ALA A 39 3.17 -13.58 -1.87
C ALA A 39 2.20 -12.40 -1.98
N ILE A 40 1.90 -11.97 -3.21
CA ILE A 40 0.90 -10.93 -3.50
C ILE A 40 -0.47 -11.36 -2.98
N GLU A 41 -0.89 -12.60 -3.25
CA GLU A 41 -2.20 -13.11 -2.81
C GLU A 41 -2.30 -13.17 -1.28
N ARG A 42 -1.24 -13.61 -0.59
CA ARG A 42 -1.20 -13.61 0.88
C ARG A 42 -1.30 -12.19 1.46
N LEU A 43 -0.63 -11.21 0.84
CA LEU A 43 -0.72 -9.81 1.25
C LEU A 43 -2.13 -9.25 1.04
N LYS A 44 -2.76 -9.51 -0.11
CA LYS A 44 -4.14 -9.11 -0.37
C LYS A 44 -5.09 -9.68 0.68
N HIS A 45 -4.98 -10.99 0.95
CA HIS A 45 -5.81 -11.64 1.95
C HIS A 45 -5.61 -11.01 3.34
N TYR A 46 -4.36 -10.83 3.77
CA TYR A 46 -4.03 -10.18 5.03
C TYR A 46 -4.70 -8.81 5.17
N PHE A 47 -4.56 -7.94 4.15
CA PHE A 47 -5.14 -6.60 4.19
C PHE A 47 -6.67 -6.57 4.13
N LEU A 48 -7.30 -7.56 3.50
CA LEU A 48 -8.76 -7.67 3.46
C LEU A 48 -9.36 -8.17 4.77
N THR A 49 -8.59 -8.86 5.62
CA THR A 49 -9.13 -9.54 6.81
C THR A 49 -8.61 -9.02 8.14
N TYR A 50 -7.49 -8.28 8.19
CA TYR A 50 -6.87 -7.93 9.48
C TYR A 50 -7.70 -7.01 10.37
N LYS A 51 -8.67 -6.28 9.79
CA LYS A 51 -9.63 -5.42 10.50
C LYS A 51 -11.02 -6.05 10.67
N ASP A 52 -11.21 -7.30 10.23
CA ASP A 52 -12.52 -7.93 10.32
C ASP A 52 -12.91 -8.20 11.77
N ILE A 53 -14.04 -7.62 12.20
CA ILE A 53 -14.64 -7.87 13.51
C ILE A 53 -15.76 -8.89 13.34
N PRO A 54 -15.78 -9.99 14.11
CA PRO A 54 -16.86 -10.97 14.05
C PRO A 54 -18.23 -10.31 14.26
N GLY A 55 -19.14 -10.53 13.30
CA GLY A 55 -20.50 -9.97 13.34
C GLY A 55 -20.67 -8.64 12.60
N GLU A 56 -19.60 -8.02 12.12
CA GLU A 56 -19.68 -6.85 11.24
C GLU A 56 -19.54 -7.20 9.76
N LYS A 57 -20.16 -6.39 8.89
CA LYS A 57 -19.91 -6.49 7.45
C LYS A 57 -18.50 -5.97 7.16
N ARG A 58 -17.75 -6.71 6.35
CA ARG A 58 -16.45 -6.29 5.84
C ARG A 58 -16.60 -4.95 5.10
N ARG A 59 -15.81 -3.95 5.52
CA ARG A 59 -15.80 -2.58 4.95
C ARG A 59 -14.58 -2.29 4.09
N VAL A 60 -13.59 -3.18 4.14
CA VAL A 60 -12.31 -3.02 3.46
C VAL A 60 -12.33 -3.75 2.12
N SER A 61 -11.90 -3.07 1.07
CA SER A 61 -11.72 -3.65 -0.26
C SER A 61 -10.43 -3.16 -0.92
N ILE A 62 -9.87 -3.97 -1.83
CA ILE A 62 -8.75 -3.59 -2.68
C ILE A 62 -9.32 -3.29 -4.07
N ALA A 63 -9.29 -2.02 -4.47
CA ALA A 63 -9.77 -1.59 -5.78
C ALA A 63 -8.76 -1.94 -6.89
N GLU A 64 -7.46 -1.76 -6.61
CA GLU A 64 -6.41 -1.90 -7.61
C GLU A 64 -5.06 -2.24 -6.97
N MET A 65 -4.23 -2.99 -7.70
CA MET A 65 -2.80 -3.12 -7.43
C MET A 65 -2.05 -2.25 -8.41
N TYR A 66 -1.11 -1.44 -7.90
CA TYR A 66 -0.35 -0.50 -8.73
C TYR A 66 1.16 -0.68 -8.59
N ASP A 67 1.87 -0.17 -9.58
CA ASP A 67 3.31 -0.35 -9.76
C ASP A 67 4.16 0.61 -8.92
N ALA A 68 5.48 0.49 -9.05
CA ALA A 68 6.41 1.33 -8.29
C ALA A 68 6.31 2.83 -8.65
N ASN A 69 5.89 3.19 -9.86
CA ASN A 69 5.79 4.59 -10.27
C ASN A 69 4.58 5.26 -9.63
N GLU A 70 3.43 4.60 -9.66
CA GLU A 70 2.23 5.10 -8.97
C GLU A 70 2.48 5.19 -7.46
N ALA A 71 3.19 4.22 -6.87
CA ALA A 71 3.58 4.26 -5.46
C ALA A 71 4.40 5.51 -5.10
N ARG A 72 5.36 5.91 -5.96
CA ARG A 72 6.16 7.13 -5.76
C ARG A 72 5.29 8.39 -5.86
N GLU A 73 4.33 8.40 -6.78
CA GLU A 73 3.42 9.54 -6.93
C GLU A 73 2.48 9.67 -5.73
N VAL A 74 1.96 8.56 -5.19
CA VAL A 74 1.17 8.55 -3.95
C VAL A 74 1.99 9.16 -2.80
N ILE A 75 3.23 8.70 -2.60
CA ILE A 75 4.12 9.24 -1.56
C ILE A 75 4.34 10.75 -1.75
N ARG A 76 4.62 11.18 -2.99
CA ARG A 76 4.84 12.61 -3.31
C ARG A 76 3.60 13.46 -2.96
N ARG A 77 2.40 12.98 -3.30
CA ARG A 77 1.15 13.68 -2.95
C ARG A 77 0.96 13.73 -1.44
N SER A 78 1.16 12.63 -0.73
CA SER A 78 1.07 12.59 0.73
C SER A 78 2.05 13.54 1.42
N MET A 79 3.28 13.67 0.92
CA MET A 79 4.25 14.65 1.43
C MET A 79 3.76 16.09 1.22
N ASN A 80 3.31 16.43 0.01
CA ASN A 80 2.79 17.78 -0.27
C ASN A 80 1.54 18.12 0.58
N ASP A 81 0.67 17.15 0.79
CA ASP A 81 -0.52 17.31 1.64
C ASP A 81 -0.12 17.52 3.10
N TYR A 82 0.89 16.79 3.58
CA TYR A 82 1.46 16.99 4.91
C TYR A 82 2.06 18.40 5.07
N ASP A 83 2.89 18.84 4.12
CA ASP A 83 3.51 20.17 4.16
C ASP A 83 2.45 21.29 4.15
N ARG A 84 1.39 21.12 3.36
CA ARG A 84 0.25 22.05 3.32
C ARG A 84 -0.54 22.08 4.62
N ALA A 85 -0.71 20.92 5.27
CA ALA A 85 -1.42 20.81 6.54
C ALA A 85 -0.60 21.33 7.72
N PHE A 86 0.74 21.27 7.65
CA PHE A 86 1.65 21.62 8.73
C PHE A 86 2.78 22.60 8.31
N PRO A 87 2.45 23.81 7.80
CA PRO A 87 3.41 24.72 7.16
C PRO A 87 4.44 25.35 8.11
N TRP A 88 4.26 25.23 9.43
CA TRP A 88 5.09 25.89 10.45
C TRP A 88 6.21 25.01 11.01
N ARG A 89 6.47 23.82 10.44
CA ARG A 89 7.47 22.85 10.95
C ARG A 89 8.87 23.01 10.33
N HIS A 90 9.15 24.14 9.68
CA HIS A 90 10.47 24.45 9.12
C HIS A 90 11.17 25.59 9.86
#